data_AF-A0A969JT77-F1
#
_entry.id   AF-A0A969JT77-F1
#
_cell.length_a   1.000
_cell.length_b   1.000
_cell.length_c   1.000
_cell.angle_alpha   90.00
_cell.angle_beta   90.00
_cell.angle_gamma   90.00
#
_symmetry.space_group_name_H-M   'P 1'
#
loop_
_entity.id
_entity.type
_entity.pdbx_description
1 polymer ?
#
loop_
_entity_poly.entity_id
_entity_poly.type
_entity_poly.pdbx_seq_one_letter_code
_entity_poly.pdbx_strand_id
1 'polypeptide(L)'
;MIQFFRSSALRNSRTGRVIGRYLLGHRDNLVCSFEQPRTLQATITHYLDDLIAQNQSKNPSATPSLTWDEAVIHYDWPPAYLRRRYREYAAVVRCVLPVAWASLGLGVFRLVVGDGYGLLAGLSAAILLFTLIMRPAYRCWSIRRRQLGAFPLFLGQPTAWWPPPLPDDYLP
;
A
#
# COMPACT_ATOMS: atom_id res chain seq x y z
N MET A 1 4.80 2.41 -49.69
CA MET A 1 4.81 3.68 -48.92
C MET A 1 5.62 3.41 -47.65
N ILE A 2 6.83 3.95 -47.55
CA ILE A 2 7.76 3.67 -46.42
C ILE A 2 7.44 4.66 -45.31
N GLN A 3 6.87 4.19 -44.19
CA GLN A 3 6.63 5.00 -43.00
C GLN A 3 7.90 5.05 -42.14
N PHE A 4 8.39 6.25 -41.85
CA PHE A 4 9.49 6.48 -40.92
C PHE A 4 8.96 6.44 -39.48
N PHE A 5 9.44 5.49 -38.68
CA PHE A 5 9.15 5.42 -37.25
C PHE A 5 9.98 6.47 -36.49
N ARG A 6 9.31 7.42 -35.82
CA ARG A 6 9.96 8.32 -34.85
C ARG A 6 10.02 7.61 -33.49
N SER A 7 11.22 7.26 -33.04
CA SER A 7 11.42 6.71 -31.69
C SER A 7 11.66 7.84 -30.69
N SER A 8 11.01 7.75 -29.53
CA SER A 8 11.24 8.67 -28.40
C SER A 8 12.01 7.93 -27.32
N ALA A 9 13.18 8.45 -26.93
CA ALA A 9 14.04 7.86 -25.91
C ALA A 9 13.89 8.63 -24.60
N LEU A 10 13.61 7.92 -23.50
CA LEU A 10 13.66 8.49 -22.16
C LEU A 10 15.12 8.57 -21.72
N ARG A 11 15.65 9.79 -21.61
CA ARG A 11 17.02 10.06 -21.17
C ARG A 11 17.04 10.46 -19.70
N ASN A 12 17.98 9.90 -18.95
CA ASN A 12 18.27 10.35 -17.60
C ASN A 12 18.82 11.78 -17.65
N SER A 13 18.17 12.72 -16.96
CA SER A 13 18.55 14.13 -17.01
C SER A 13 19.90 14.43 -16.36
N ARG A 14 20.37 13.59 -15.41
CA ARG A 14 21.66 13.78 -14.75
C ARG A 14 22.84 13.13 -15.48
N THR A 15 22.61 11.99 -16.13
CA THR A 15 23.71 11.18 -16.69
C THR A 15 23.71 11.13 -18.21
N GLY A 16 22.66 11.65 -18.86
CA GLY A 16 22.52 11.63 -20.32
C GLY A 16 22.33 10.24 -20.92
N ARG A 17 22.32 9.17 -20.11
CA ARG A 17 22.13 7.80 -20.59
C ARG A 17 20.66 7.55 -20.94
N VAL A 18 20.43 6.84 -22.04
CA VAL A 18 19.09 6.41 -22.46
C VAL A 18 18.65 5.30 -21.51
N ILE A 19 17.60 5.56 -20.74
CA ILE A 19 17.04 4.62 -19.76
C ILE A 19 16.16 3.57 -20.47
N GLY A 20 15.52 3.95 -21.58
CA GLY A 20 14.75 3.05 -22.42
C GLY A 20 14.30 3.72 -23.71
N ARG A 21 14.15 2.92 -24.78
CA ARG A 21 13.47 3.32 -26.02
C ARG A 21 12.07 2.75 -25.98
N TYR A 22 11.05 3.61 -25.98
CA TYR A 22 9.67 3.16 -26.13
C TYR A 22 9.34 3.16 -27.63
N LEU A 23 8.90 2.01 -28.13
CA LEU A 23 8.29 1.93 -29.46
C LEU A 23 6.88 2.52 -29.34
N LEU A 24 6.70 3.73 -29.89
CA LEU A 24 5.43 4.45 -29.91
C LEU A 24 4.39 3.83 -30.88
N GLY A 25 4.53 2.55 -31.22
CA GLY A 25 3.74 1.87 -32.25
C GLY A 25 2.69 0.88 -31.75
N HIS A 26 2.55 0.69 -30.43
CA HIS A 26 1.68 -0.37 -29.89
C HIS A 26 0.35 0.12 -29.30
N ARG A 27 0.07 1.43 -29.36
CA ARG A 27 -1.22 1.96 -28.85
C ARG A 27 -2.38 1.73 -29.82
N ASP A 28 -2.11 1.76 -31.12
CA ASP A 28 -3.18 1.70 -32.13
C ASP A 28 -3.57 0.25 -32.51
N ASN A 29 -2.71 -0.75 -32.24
CA ASN A 29 -3.03 -2.16 -32.47
C ASN A 29 -3.74 -2.84 -31.29
N LEU A 30 -3.73 -2.25 -30.09
CA LEU A 30 -4.47 -2.78 -28.95
C LEU A 30 -5.95 -2.38 -28.98
N VAL A 31 -6.35 -1.43 -29.82
CA VAL A 31 -7.77 -0.98 -29.89
C VAL A 31 -8.62 -1.87 -30.82
N CYS A 32 -7.99 -2.59 -31.77
CA CYS A 32 -8.74 -3.31 -32.80
C CYS A 32 -8.76 -4.84 -32.67
N SER A 33 -8.22 -5.45 -31.61
CA SER A 33 -8.10 -6.92 -31.54
C SER A 33 -8.52 -7.59 -30.21
N PHE A 34 -9.04 -6.86 -29.22
CA PHE A 34 -9.58 -7.49 -28.01
C PHE A 34 -11.10 -7.61 -28.08
N GLU A 35 -11.59 -8.62 -28.80
CA GLU A 35 -13.01 -8.99 -28.80
C GLU A 35 -13.48 -9.67 -27.50
N GLN A 36 -12.61 -9.89 -26.49
CA GLN A 36 -13.06 -10.48 -25.22
C GLN A 36 -12.35 -9.89 -23.98
N PRO A 37 -13.09 -9.40 -22.97
CA PRO A 37 -12.51 -8.85 -21.74
C PRO A 37 -11.72 -9.87 -20.89
N ARG A 38 -11.88 -11.18 -21.16
CA ARG A 38 -11.14 -12.25 -20.46
C ARG A 38 -9.67 -12.35 -20.88
N THR A 39 -9.30 -11.95 -22.09
CA THR A 39 -7.91 -12.06 -22.57
C THR A 39 -7.04 -10.93 -22.04
N LEU A 40 -7.61 -9.75 -21.79
CA LEU A 40 -6.88 -8.61 -21.23
C LEU A 40 -6.38 -8.89 -19.80
N GLN A 41 -7.22 -9.53 -18.98
CA GLN A 41 -6.86 -9.91 -17.62
C GLN A 41 -5.78 -10.99 -17.59
N ALA A 42 -5.85 -12.00 -18.46
CA ALA A 42 -4.83 -13.04 -18.60
C ALA A 42 -3.48 -12.49 -19.06
N THR A 43 -3.48 -11.52 -19.99
CA THR A 43 -2.25 -10.87 -20.46
C THR A 43 -1.64 -9.98 -19.38
N ILE A 44 -2.45 -9.26 -18.61
CA ILE A 44 -1.96 -8.46 -17.48
C ILE A 44 -1.35 -9.34 -16.40
N THR A 45 -1.98 -10.47 -16.05
CA THR A 45 -1.43 -11.40 -15.05
C THR A 45 -0.11 -12.00 -15.51
N HIS A 46 -0.02 -12.44 -16.76
CA HIS A 46 1.23 -12.99 -17.31
C HIS A 46 2.36 -11.94 -17.32
N TYR A 47 2.04 -10.69 -17.67
CA TYR A 47 3.04 -9.62 -17.69
C TYR A 47 3.51 -9.24 -16.27
N LEU A 48 2.61 -9.28 -15.28
CA LEU A 48 2.97 -9.06 -13.88
C LEU A 48 3.84 -10.19 -13.33
N ASP A 49 3.52 -11.44 -13.65
CA ASP A 49 4.30 -12.61 -13.21
C ASP A 49 5.72 -12.57 -13.79
N ASP A 50 5.88 -12.23 -15.08
CA ASP A 50 7.20 -12.05 -15.71
C ASP A 50 8.00 -10.91 -15.07
N LEU A 51 7.36 -9.78 -14.75
CA LEU A 51 8.01 -8.65 -14.07
C LEU A 51 8.43 -8.99 -12.62
N ILE A 52 7.61 -9.77 -11.91
CA ILE A 52 7.93 -10.25 -10.56
C ILE A 52 9.12 -11.22 -10.63
N ALA A 53 9.08 -12.19 -11.54
CA ALA A 53 10.17 -13.14 -11.75
C ALA A 53 11.48 -12.46 -12.15
N GLN A 54 11.40 -11.44 -13.03
CA GLN A 54 12.58 -10.68 -13.46
C GLN A 54 13.17 -9.82 -12.33
N ASN A 55 12.34 -9.26 -11.44
CA ASN A 55 12.81 -8.52 -10.27
C ASN A 55 13.42 -9.43 -9.20
N GLN A 56 12.91 -10.65 -9.02
CA GLN A 56 13.49 -11.64 -8.12
C GLN A 56 14.86 -12.15 -8.64
N SER A 57 14.98 -12.37 -9.95
CA SER A 57 16.22 -12.77 -10.62
C SER A 57 17.35 -11.73 -10.49
N LYS A 58 17.01 -10.44 -10.49
CA LYS A 58 18.00 -9.34 -10.47
C LYS A 58 18.60 -9.06 -9.09
N ASN A 59 18.04 -9.64 -8.03
CA ASN A 59 18.54 -9.53 -6.65
C ASN A 59 18.44 -10.91 -5.94
N PRO A 60 19.29 -11.88 -6.30
CA PRO A 60 19.27 -13.21 -5.69
C PRO A 60 19.63 -13.20 -4.19
N SER A 61 20.19 -12.09 -3.71
CA SER A 61 20.51 -11.81 -2.30
C SER A 61 19.47 -10.93 -1.59
N ALA A 62 18.36 -10.57 -2.26
CA ALA A 62 17.21 -10.01 -1.56
C ALA A 62 16.62 -11.13 -0.71
N THR A 63 17.05 -11.16 0.55
CA THR A 63 16.42 -11.94 1.62
C THR A 63 14.91 -11.76 1.45
N PRO A 64 14.12 -12.85 1.34
CA PRO A 64 12.68 -12.72 1.19
C PRO A 64 12.21 -11.75 2.26
N SER A 65 11.50 -10.69 1.86
CA SER A 65 11.08 -9.67 2.81
C SER A 65 10.15 -10.34 3.80
N LEU A 66 10.69 -10.73 4.96
CA LEU A 66 9.91 -11.40 5.99
C LEU A 66 8.70 -10.51 6.28
N THR A 67 7.53 -11.13 6.21
CA THR A 67 6.31 -10.48 6.69
C THR A 67 6.51 -10.08 8.15
N TRP A 68 5.76 -9.09 8.63
CA TRP A 68 5.89 -8.65 10.03
C TRP A 68 5.77 -9.82 10.99
N ASP A 69 4.88 -10.75 10.68
CA ASP A 69 4.58 -11.92 11.49
C ASP A 69 5.77 -12.91 11.50
N GLU A 70 6.36 -13.18 10.35
CA GLU A 70 7.59 -13.97 10.26
C GLU A 70 8.75 -13.27 10.97
N ALA A 71 8.88 -11.95 10.85
CA ALA A 71 9.99 -11.20 11.45
C ALA A 71 9.94 -11.28 12.98
N VAL A 72 8.74 -11.18 13.57
CA VAL A 72 8.58 -11.31 15.02
C VAL A 72 8.98 -12.71 15.51
N ILE A 73 8.61 -13.78 14.78
CA ILE A 73 9.01 -15.16 15.12
C ILE A 73 10.51 -15.35 14.91
N HIS A 74 11.05 -14.91 13.77
CA HIS A 74 12.40 -15.22 13.34
C HIS A 74 13.47 -14.52 14.17
N TYR A 75 13.20 -13.30 14.61
CA TYR A 75 14.19 -12.48 15.33
C TYR A 75 14.06 -12.51 16.86
N ASP A 76 13.08 -13.23 17.41
CA ASP A 76 12.82 -13.37 18.85
C ASP A 76 13.01 -12.04 19.62
N TRP A 77 12.32 -10.99 19.16
CA TRP A 77 12.58 -9.64 19.66
C TRP A 77 12.27 -9.50 21.15
N PRO A 78 13.16 -8.86 21.93
CA PRO A 78 12.94 -8.72 23.36
C PRO A 78 11.70 -7.85 23.66
N PRO A 79 10.96 -8.12 24.76
CA PRO A 79 9.72 -7.41 25.10
C PRO A 79 9.88 -5.89 25.16
N ALA A 80 11.03 -5.41 25.63
CA ALA A 80 11.34 -3.98 25.71
C ALA A 80 11.36 -3.31 24.33
N TYR A 81 11.86 -4.01 23.31
CA TYR A 81 11.90 -3.51 21.94
C TYR A 81 10.48 -3.43 21.34
N LEU A 82 9.66 -4.47 21.53
CA LEU A 82 8.26 -4.48 21.12
C LEU A 82 7.46 -3.36 21.80
N ARG A 83 7.70 -3.12 23.10
CA ARG A 83 7.05 -2.03 23.85
C ARG A 83 7.43 -0.64 23.30
N ARG A 84 8.70 -0.44 22.96
CA ARG A 84 9.17 0.81 22.31
C ARG A 84 8.51 1.01 20.95
N ARG A 85 8.54 -0.01 20.08
CA ARG A 85 7.90 0.03 18.76
C ARG A 85 6.41 0.28 18.85
N TYR A 86 5.73 -0.36 19.81
CA TYR A 86 4.32 -0.12 20.04
C TYR A 86 4.05 1.36 20.34
N ARG A 87 4.83 1.99 21.22
CA ARG A 87 4.65 3.41 21.58
C ARG A 87 4.80 4.33 20.37
N GLU A 88 5.80 4.06 19.52
CA GLU A 88 6.02 4.80 18.27
C GLU A 88 4.81 4.68 17.34
N TYR A 89 4.32 3.46 17.08
CA TYR A 89 3.15 3.25 16.22
C TYR A 89 1.86 3.80 16.83
N ALA A 90 1.65 3.61 18.14
CA ALA A 90 0.47 4.08 18.84
C ALA A 90 0.37 5.60 18.83
N ALA A 91 1.49 6.32 18.96
CA ALA A 91 1.51 7.77 18.83
C ALA A 91 1.03 8.23 17.45
N VAL A 92 1.53 7.62 16.38
CA VAL A 92 1.11 7.93 15.00
C VAL A 92 -0.38 7.67 14.81
N VAL A 93 -0.88 6.50 15.23
CA VAL A 93 -2.30 6.16 15.06
C VAL A 93 -3.20 7.09 15.87
N ARG A 94 -2.84 7.42 17.12
CA ARG A 94 -3.61 8.34 17.97
C ARG A 94 -3.67 9.75 17.40
N CYS A 95 -2.64 10.21 16.70
CA CYS A 95 -2.64 11.51 16.04
C CYS A 95 -3.45 11.51 14.73
N VAL A 96 -3.30 10.48 13.90
CA VAL A 96 -3.83 10.49 12.52
C VAL A 96 -5.27 9.97 12.45
N LEU A 97 -5.66 9.00 13.29
CA LEU A 97 -7.00 8.42 13.27
C LEU A 97 -8.11 9.43 13.56
N PRO A 98 -8.00 10.35 14.54
CA PRO A 98 -8.99 11.41 14.73
C PRO A 98 -9.08 12.36 13.54
N VAL A 99 -7.96 12.66 12.88
CA VAL A 99 -7.93 13.51 11.68
C VAL A 99 -8.65 12.81 10.53
N ALA A 100 -8.44 11.50 10.35
CA ALA A 100 -9.16 10.70 9.35
C ALA A 100 -10.69 10.73 9.58
N TRP A 101 -11.11 10.57 10.84
CA TRP A 101 -12.53 10.66 11.22
C TRP A 101 -13.10 12.07 11.02
N ALA A 102 -12.34 13.12 11.35
CA ALA A 102 -12.75 14.50 11.11
C ALA A 102 -12.90 14.81 9.62
N SER A 103 -11.97 14.33 8.78
CA SER A 103 -12.06 14.47 7.31
C SER A 103 -13.28 13.74 6.74
N LEU A 104 -13.57 12.53 7.23
CA LEU A 104 -14.76 11.78 6.83
C LEU A 104 -16.03 12.53 7.25
N GLY A 105 -16.10 13.01 8.49
CA GLY A 105 -17.23 13.80 9.00
C GLY A 105 -17.47 15.08 8.21
N LEU A 106 -16.40 15.80 7.84
CA LEU A 106 -16.49 16.98 6.98
C LEU A 106 -17.00 16.62 5.57
N GLY A 107 -16.57 15.50 5.01
CA GLY A 107 -17.08 15.00 3.73
C GLY A 107 -18.58 14.71 3.77
N VAL A 108 -19.05 14.02 4.83
CA VAL A 108 -20.47 13.74 5.04
C VAL A 108 -21.27 15.04 5.24
N PHE A 109 -20.72 16.01 6.00
CA PHE A 109 -21.35 17.32 6.16
C PHE A 109 -21.49 18.06 4.82
N ARG A 110 -20.46 18.03 3.96
CA ARG A 110 -20.50 18.64 2.63
C ARG A 110 -21.54 17.99 1.70
N LEU A 111 -21.74 16.67 1.83
CA LEU A 111 -22.82 15.97 1.14
C LEU A 111 -24.20 16.51 1.53
N VAL A 112 -24.43 16.77 2.82
CA VAL A 112 -25.70 17.35 3.30
C VAL A 112 -25.94 18.76 2.76
N VAL A 113 -24.87 19.54 2.57
CA VAL A 113 -24.94 20.90 1.99
C VAL A 113 -25.09 20.89 0.46
N GLY A 114 -24.90 19.75 -0.20
CA GLY A 114 -24.97 19.61 -1.67
C GLY A 114 -23.67 19.99 -2.40
N ASP A 115 -22.54 20.08 -1.69
CA ASP A 115 -21.23 20.39 -2.28
C ASP A 115 -20.48 19.10 -2.66
N GLY A 116 -20.62 18.69 -3.92
CA GLY A 116 -20.00 17.47 -4.44
C GLY A 116 -18.47 17.50 -4.46
N TYR A 117 -17.85 18.67 -4.69
CA TYR A 117 -16.38 18.80 -4.68
C TYR A 117 -15.84 18.66 -3.27
N GLY A 118 -16.50 19.28 -2.29
CA GLY A 118 -16.17 19.13 -0.87
C GLY A 118 -16.26 17.69 -0.38
N LEU A 119 -17.28 16.94 -0.84
CA LEU A 119 -17.43 15.51 -0.55
C LEU A 119 -16.25 14.69 -1.08
N LEU A 120 -15.89 14.86 -2.36
CA LEU A 120 -14.79 14.12 -2.98
C LEU A 120 -13.45 14.43 -2.31
N ALA A 121 -13.20 15.69 -1.97
CA ALA A 121 -12.01 16.10 -1.23
C ALA A 121 -11.96 15.47 0.18
N GLY A 122 -13.07 15.49 0.91
CA GLY A 122 -13.15 14.90 2.25
C GLY A 122 -12.96 13.38 2.24
N LEU A 123 -13.61 12.68 1.31
CA LEU A 123 -13.50 11.23 1.15
C LEU A 123 -12.10 10.79 0.73
N SER A 124 -11.50 11.46 -0.26
CA SER A 124 -10.14 11.12 -0.71
C SER A 124 -9.12 11.35 0.41
N ALA A 125 -9.22 12.45 1.16
CA ALA A 125 -8.38 12.70 2.33
C ALA A 125 -8.57 11.61 3.40
N ALA A 126 -9.81 11.25 3.73
CA ALA A 126 -10.10 10.19 4.68
C ALA A 126 -9.49 8.84 4.24
N ILE A 127 -9.66 8.44 2.97
CA ILE A 127 -9.11 7.20 2.42
C ILE A 127 -7.57 7.20 2.50
N LEU A 128 -6.92 8.30 2.14
CA LEU A 128 -5.46 8.41 2.25
C LEU A 128 -4.99 8.29 3.70
N LEU A 129 -5.68 8.93 4.64
CA LEU A 129 -5.33 8.84 6.05
C LEU A 129 -5.58 7.43 6.60
N PHE A 130 -6.69 6.79 6.25
CA PHE A 130 -6.97 5.41 6.63
C PHE A 130 -5.91 4.45 6.08
N THR A 131 -5.54 4.55 4.80
CA THR A 131 -4.49 3.69 4.22
C THR A 131 -3.14 3.90 4.90
N LEU A 132 -2.80 5.13 5.29
CA LEU A 132 -1.57 5.45 6.01
C LEU A 132 -1.53 4.82 7.42
N ILE A 133 -2.65 4.87 8.16
CA ILE A 133 -2.69 4.36 9.55
C ILE A 133 -2.94 2.86 9.67
N MET A 134 -3.47 2.21 8.64
CA MET A 134 -3.82 0.78 8.71
C MET A 134 -2.63 -0.10 9.06
N ARG A 135 -1.45 0.19 8.50
CA ARG A 135 -0.23 -0.58 8.75
C ARG A 135 0.27 -0.44 10.19
N PRO A 136 0.46 0.77 10.76
CA PRO A 136 0.85 0.90 12.17
C PRO A 136 -0.25 0.40 13.13
N ALA A 137 -1.53 0.59 12.82
CA ALA A 137 -2.63 0.10 13.65
C ALA A 137 -2.66 -1.44 13.72
N TYR A 138 -2.47 -2.11 12.58
CA TYR A 138 -2.33 -3.57 12.53
C TYR A 138 -1.13 -4.05 13.36
N ARG A 139 0.03 -3.37 13.29
CA ARG A 139 1.19 -3.71 14.12
C ARG A 139 0.94 -3.53 15.61
N CYS A 140 0.25 -2.48 16.01
CA CYS A 140 -0.18 -2.32 17.40
C CYS A 140 -1.10 -3.46 17.85
N TRP A 141 -2.04 -3.85 17.00
CA TRP A 141 -2.97 -4.94 17.28
C TRP A 141 -2.27 -6.29 17.39
N SER A 142 -1.37 -6.62 16.46
CA SER A 142 -0.65 -7.90 16.44
C SER A 142 0.29 -8.04 17.64
N ILE A 143 1.02 -6.98 17.99
CA ILE A 143 1.82 -6.94 19.23
C ILE A 143 0.91 -7.23 20.42
N ARG A 144 -0.20 -6.51 20.57
CA ARG A 144 -1.08 -6.64 21.73
C ARG A 144 -1.71 -8.03 21.86
N ARG A 145 -2.14 -8.64 20.76
CA ARG A 145 -2.78 -9.97 20.78
C ARG A 145 -1.80 -11.11 20.90
N ARG A 146 -0.50 -10.90 20.63
CA ARG A 146 0.51 -11.97 20.54
C ARG A 146 0.10 -13.11 19.59
N GLN A 147 -0.84 -12.84 18.69
CA GLN A 147 -1.35 -13.78 17.73
C GLN A 147 -1.12 -13.18 16.36
N LEU A 148 -0.53 -13.99 15.48
CA LEU A 148 -0.29 -13.70 14.08
C LEU A 148 -1.63 -13.95 13.35
N GLY A 149 -2.61 -13.12 13.68
CA GLY A 149 -3.96 -13.22 13.13
C GLY A 149 -3.99 -12.63 11.73
N ALA A 150 -4.74 -13.26 10.82
CA ALA A 150 -4.88 -12.75 9.45
C ALA A 150 -5.43 -11.31 9.44
N PHE A 151 -4.80 -10.43 8.64
CA PHE A 151 -5.20 -9.03 8.44
C PHE A 151 -6.71 -8.78 8.24
N PRO A 152 -7.49 -9.65 7.57
CA PRO A 152 -8.94 -9.48 7.45
C PRO A 152 -9.70 -9.46 8.79
N LEU A 153 -9.23 -10.22 9.80
CA LEU A 153 -9.84 -10.23 11.13
C LEU A 153 -9.70 -8.88 11.83
N PHE A 154 -8.59 -8.17 11.60
CA PHE A 154 -8.35 -6.82 12.12
C PHE A 154 -9.28 -5.79 11.47
N LEU A 155 -9.50 -5.88 10.15
CA LEU A 155 -10.42 -4.99 9.44
C LEU A 155 -11.87 -5.14 9.93
N GLY A 156 -12.29 -6.35 10.33
CA GLY A 156 -13.62 -6.59 10.88
C GLY A 156 -13.86 -6.02 12.29
N GLN A 157 -12.82 -5.50 12.96
CA GLN A 157 -12.91 -4.99 14.33
C GLN A 157 -12.51 -3.51 14.39
N PRO A 158 -13.39 -2.56 14.05
CA PRO A 158 -13.03 -1.13 14.00
C PRO A 158 -12.59 -0.58 15.38
N THR A 159 -13.12 -1.14 16.47
CA THR A 159 -12.68 -0.79 17.84
C THR A 159 -11.23 -1.18 18.12
N ALA A 160 -10.68 -2.14 17.36
CA ALA A 160 -9.31 -2.58 17.48
C ALA A 160 -8.31 -1.63 16.78
N TRP A 161 -8.80 -0.68 15.97
CA TRP A 161 -7.95 0.30 15.29
C TRP A 161 -7.39 1.35 16.24
N TRP A 162 -8.10 1.61 17.35
CA TRP A 162 -7.60 2.48 18.41
C TRP A 162 -6.60 1.71 19.29
N PRO A 163 -5.35 2.18 19.47
CA PRO A 163 -4.37 1.51 20.31
C PRO A 163 -4.55 1.96 21.78
N PRO A 164 -5.14 1.15 22.67
CA PRO A 164 -5.20 1.49 24.10
C PRO A 164 -3.79 1.48 24.72
N PRO A 165 -3.60 2.05 25.92
CA PRO A 165 -2.34 1.89 26.64
C PRO A 165 -2.01 0.40 26.80
N LEU A 166 -0.73 0.06 26.65
CA LEU A 166 -0.26 -1.29 26.97
C LEU A 166 -0.44 -1.50 28.48
N PRO A 167 -0.95 -2.66 28.94
CA PRO A 167 -0.96 -3.00 30.36
C PRO A 167 0.45 -2.89 30.94
N ASP A 168 0.56 -2.53 32.22
CA ASP A 168 1.85 -2.50 32.90
C ASP A 168 2.40 -3.91 33.12
N ASP A 169 1.50 -4.89 33.25
CA ASP A 169 1.78 -6.33 33.35
C ASP A 169 2.15 -6.96 32.01
N TYR A 170 2.55 -6.16 31.01
CA TYR A 170 3.09 -6.67 29.75
C TYR A 170 4.50 -7.25 29.98
N LEU A 171 4.53 -8.36 30.72
CA LEU A 171 5.67 -9.24 30.97
C LEU A 171 5.76 -10.26 29.82
N PRO A 172 6.97 -10.67 29.38
CA PRO A 172 7.17 -11.67 28.32
C PRO A 172 6.23 -12.87 28.46
#